data_AF-A0A258E769-F1
#
_entry.id   AF-A0A258E769-F1
#
_cell.length_a   1.000
_cell.length_b   1.000
_cell.length_c   1.000
_cell.angle_alpha   90.00
_cell.angle_beta   90.00
_cell.angle_gamma   90.00
#
_symmetry.space_group_name_H-M   'P 1'
#
loop_
_entity.id
_entity.type
_entity.pdbx_description
1 polymer ?
#
loop_
_entity_poly.entity_id
_entity_poly.type
_entity_poly.pdbx_seq_one_letter_code
_entity_poly.pdbx_strand_id
1 'polypeptide(L)' 'RKARSGELKNFTGIDSPYEAPENPEIRIDTTRTSPEDAADLIVERILGVWTPDL' A
#
# COMPACT_ATOMS: atom_id res chain seq x y z
N ARG A 1 -13.76 -2.19 -15.34
CA ARG A 1 -15.24 -2.07 -15.47
C ARG A 1 -15.97 -3.30 -14.90
N LYS A 2 -15.44 -4.52 -15.07
CA LYS A 2 -16.02 -5.82 -14.60
C LYS A 2 -16.44 -5.88 -13.12
N ALA A 3 -15.64 -5.33 -12.21
CA ALA A 3 -15.95 -5.36 -10.78
C ALA A 3 -17.15 -4.46 -10.41
N ARG A 4 -17.31 -3.32 -11.09
CA ARG A 4 -18.45 -2.41 -10.88
C ARG A 4 -19.70 -2.82 -11.67
N SER A 5 -19.58 -3.73 -12.64
CA SER A 5 -20.73 -4.29 -13.37
C SER A 5 -21.37 -5.50 -12.66
N GLY A 6 -20.83 -5.93 -11.51
CA GLY A 6 -21.36 -7.08 -10.75
C GLY A 6 -21.03 -8.45 -11.34
N GLU A 7 -20.23 -8.51 -12.41
CA GLU A 7 -19.78 -9.76 -13.04
C GLU A 7 -18.73 -10.50 -12.19
N LEU A 8 -18.02 -9.77 -11.33
CA LEU A 8 -17.01 -10.32 -10.42
C LEU A 8 -17.56 -10.26 -8.99
N LYS A 9 -17.91 -11.43 -8.44
CA LYS A 9 -18.38 -11.56 -7.05
C LYS A 9 -17.22 -11.45 -6.07
N ASN A 10 -17.52 -10.97 -4.87
CA ASN A 10 -16.61 -10.88 -3.73
C ASN A 10 -15.38 -9.99 -3.99
N PHE A 11 -15.60 -8.86 -4.66
CA PHE A 11 -14.58 -7.88 -4.92
C PHE A 11 -14.45 -6.91 -3.73
N THR A 12 -13.30 -7.00 -3.04
CA THR A 12 -12.93 -6.14 -1.92
C THR A 12 -13.00 -4.65 -2.30
N GLY A 13 -13.66 -3.85 -1.46
CA GLY A 13 -13.91 -2.43 -1.69
C GLY A 13 -15.09 -2.11 -2.62
N ILE A 14 -15.82 -3.12 -3.09
CA ILE A 14 -17.08 -2.96 -3.83
C ILE A 14 -18.21 -3.71 -3.12
N ASP A 15 -18.25 -5.04 -3.23
CA ASP A 15 -19.29 -5.91 -2.65
C ASP A 15 -18.75 -6.76 -1.48
N SER A 16 -17.46 -6.62 -1.15
CA SER A 16 -16.86 -7.17 0.07
C SER A 16 -16.07 -6.09 0.81
N PRO A 17 -16.06 -6.09 2.16
CA PRO A 17 -15.31 -5.12 2.94
C PRO A 17 -13.80 -5.33 2.82
N TYR A 18 -13.03 -4.25 3.00
CA TYR A 18 -11.61 -4.32 3.30
C TYR A 18 -11.41 -4.03 4.78
N GLU A 19 -10.76 -4.94 5.50
CA GLU A 19 -10.39 -4.74 6.89
C GLU A 19 -8.98 -4.18 6.93
N ALA A 20 -8.87 -2.86 7.12
CA ALA A 20 -7.58 -2.21 7.25
C ALA A 20 -6.85 -2.70 8.51
N PRO A 21 -5.52 -2.90 8.47
CA PRO A 21 -4.76 -3.29 9.64
C PRO A 21 -4.86 -2.21 10.72
N GLU A 22 -5.17 -2.60 11.95
CA GLU A 22 -5.28 -1.66 13.09
C GLU A 22 -3.91 -1.11 13.50
N ASN A 23 -2.87 -1.95 13.49
CA ASN A 23 -1.52 -1.61 13.93
C ASN A 23 -0.47 -2.04 12.90
N PRO A 24 -0.42 -1.40 11.72
CA PRO A 24 0.59 -1.72 10.72
C PRO A 24 1.98 -1.22 11.16
N GLU A 25 3.01 -2.03 10.93
CA GLU A 25 4.40 -1.63 11.19
C GLU A 25 4.84 -0.46 10.29
N ILE A 26 4.31 -0.42 9.07
CA ILE A 26 4.52 0.63 8.05
C ILE A 26 3.20 0.89 7.31
N ARG A 27 2.83 2.16 7.16
CA ARG A 27 1.68 2.60 6.37
C ARG A 27 2.13 3.58 5.29
N ILE A 28 1.74 3.32 4.04
CA ILE A 28 2.09 4.16 2.88
C ILE A 28 0.80 4.65 2.22
N ASP A 29 0.70 5.95 2.02
CA ASP A 29 -0.36 6.57 1.22
C ASP A 29 0.12 6.74 -0.22
N THR A 30 -0.19 5.76 -1.06
CA THR A 30 0.23 5.74 -2.47
C THR A 30 -0.44 6.81 -3.32
N THR A 31 -1.40 7.57 -2.78
CA THR A 31 -1.99 8.74 -3.48
C THR A 31 -1.13 9.99 -3.32
N ARG A 32 -0.18 9.97 -2.38
CA ARG A 32 0.67 11.11 -2.01
C ARG A 32 2.17 10.85 -2.17
N THR A 33 2.55 9.59 -2.40
CA THR A 33 3.95 9.15 -2.45
C THR A 33 4.20 8.44 -3.79
N SER A 34 5.32 8.76 -4.44
CA SER A 34 5.75 8.01 -5.64
C SER A 34 6.15 6.59 -5.27
N PRO A 35 6.12 5.63 -6.20
CA PRO A 35 6.62 4.28 -5.93
C PRO A 35 8.09 4.26 -5.44
N GLU A 36 8.94 5.12 -5.99
CA GLU A 36 10.34 5.25 -5.62
C GLU A 36 10.49 5.74 -4.17
N ASP A 37 9.83 6.85 -3.81
CA ASP A 37 9.87 7.39 -2.45
C ASP A 37 9.28 6.42 -1.42
N ALA A 38 8.25 5.65 -1.82
CA ALA A 38 7.64 4.64 -0.96
C ALA A 38 8.62 3.48 -0.68
N ALA A 39 9.39 3.05 -1.68
CA ALA A 39 10.40 2.02 -1.52
C ALA A 39 11.52 2.49 -0.58
N ASP A 40 12.00 3.71 -0.75
CA ASP A 40 13.05 4.29 0.11
C ASP A 40 12.58 4.36 1.57
N LEU A 41 11.34 4.81 1.80
CA LEU A 41 10.73 4.84 3.14
C LEU A 41 10.68 3.46 3.81
N ILE A 42 10.34 2.41 3.04
CA ILE A 42 10.29 1.04 3.55
C ILE A 42 11.69 0.59 3.98
N VAL A 43 12.68 0.79 3.11
CA VAL A 43 14.06 0.39 3.35
C VAL A 43 14.60 1.09 4.59
N GLU A 44 14.43 2.41 4.68
CA GLU A 44 14.86 3.22 5.83
C GLU A 44 14.23 2.72 7.13
N ARG A 45 12.94 2.40 7.11
CA ARG A 45 12.19 1.97 8.30
C ARG A 45 12.59 0.59 8.82
N ILE A 46 13.11 -0.28 7.95
CA ILE A 46 13.50 -1.67 8.28
C ILE A 46 15.00 -1.76 8.61
N LEU A 47 15.85 -1.10 7.81
CA LEU A 47 17.30 -1.25 7.87
C LEU A 47 18.01 -0.06 8.55
N GLY A 48 17.30 1.05 8.79
CA GLY A 48 17.89 2.33 9.22
C GLY A 48 18.28 3.20 8.02
N VAL A 49 18.91 4.35 8.27
CA VAL A 49 19.27 5.32 7.21
C VAL A 49 20.10 4.63 6.12
N TRP A 50 19.49 4.48 4.95
CA TRP A 50 20.13 3.91 3.78
C TRP A 50 20.78 5.05 2.97
N THR A 51 22.11 5.06 2.95
CA THR A 51 22.91 5.97 2.12
C THR A 51 23.56 5.14 1.01
N PRO A 52 22.92 5.00 -0.16
CA PRO A 52 23.49 4.23 -1.28
C PRO A 52 24.75 4.90 -1.88
N ASP A 53 24.95 6.19 -1.62
CA ASP A 53 26.03 7.01 -2.18
C ASP A 53 27.21 7.23 -1.21
N LEU A 54 27.30 6.47 -0.10
CA LEU A 54 28.50 6.42 0.77
C LEU A 54 29.36 5.19 0.48
#